data_AF-A0A9D5X3W9-F1
#
_entry.id   AF-A0A9D5X3W9-F1
#
_cell.length_a   1.000
_cell.length_b   1.000
_cell.length_c   1.000
_cell.angle_alpha   90.00
_cell.angle_beta   90.00
_cell.angle_gamma   90.00
#
_symmetry.space_group_name_H-M   'P 1'
#
loop_
_entity.id
_entity.type
_entity.pdbx_description
1 polymer ?
#
loop_
_entity_poly.entity_id
_entity_poly.type
_entity_poly.pdbx_seq_one_letter_code
_entity_poly.pdbx_strand_id
1 'polypeptide(L)' 'MQPTSILTATANSTLDLLAPTRCVVCEKPGQLLCDECRAKLPWISQQWACPNCGAPYGKLVCSECADKKKRPVQWES' A
#
# COMPACT_ATOMS: atom_id res chain seq x y z
N MET A 1 14.88 16.96 12.01
CA MET A 1 13.80 16.88 13.02
C MET A 1 13.23 18.28 13.19
N GLN A 2 12.06 18.55 12.62
CA GLN A 2 11.42 19.88 12.70
C GLN A 2 10.55 19.99 13.96
N PRO A 3 10.49 21.16 14.62
CA PRO A 3 9.65 21.35 15.80
C PRO A 3 8.19 21.36 15.37
N THR A 4 7.44 20.34 15.77
CA THR A 4 6.01 20.22 15.44
C THR A 4 5.23 21.14 16.38
N SER A 5 4.54 22.14 15.81
CA SER A 5 3.64 23.00 16.59
C SER A 5 2.54 22.17 17.25
N ILE A 6 2.14 22.54 18.46
CA ILE A 6 1.03 21.95 19.21
C ILE A 6 -0.29 21.90 18.41
N LEU A 7 -0.50 22.84 17.49
CA LEU A 7 -1.65 22.86 16.56
C LEU A 7 -1.62 21.70 15.55
N THR A 8 -0.43 21.32 15.08
CA THR A 8 -0.27 20.23 14.09
C THR A 8 -0.41 18.86 14.78
N ALA A 9 0.06 18.74 16.01
CA ALA A 9 -0.05 17.50 16.78
C ALA A 9 -1.52 17.14 17.11
N THR A 10 -2.32 18.13 17.51
CA THR A 10 -3.75 17.91 17.79
C THR A 10 -4.53 17.60 16.52
N ALA A 11 -4.25 18.28 15.40
CA ALA A 11 -4.89 18.03 14.11
C ALA A 11 -4.68 16.60 13.59
N ASN A 12 -3.46 16.05 13.71
CA ASN A 12 -3.18 14.67 13.31
C ASN A 12 -3.94 13.65 14.19
N SER A 13 -4.06 13.95 15.49
CA SER A 13 -4.74 13.07 16.45
C SER A 13 -6.26 13.03 16.21
N THR A 14 -6.88 14.18 15.92
CA THR A 14 -8.31 14.23 15.54
C THR A 14 -8.57 13.60 14.18
N LEU A 15 -7.64 13.70 13.24
CA LEU A 15 -7.79 13.06 11.94
C LEU A 15 -7.78 11.54 12.04
N ASP A 16 -6.94 10.94 12.88
CA ASP A 16 -6.95 9.49 13.10
C ASP A 16 -8.24 9.01 13.78
N LEU A 17 -8.89 9.84 14.61
CA LEU A 17 -10.22 9.52 15.16
C LEU A 17 -11.33 9.56 14.11
N LEU A 18 -11.27 10.53 13.18
CA LEU A 18 -12.26 10.70 12.12
C LEU A 18 -12.05 9.74 10.94
N ALA A 19 -10.80 9.41 10.65
CA ALA A 19 -10.34 8.59 9.55
C ALA A 19 -9.27 7.61 10.07
N PRO A 20 -9.67 6.61 10.88
CA PRO A 20 -8.73 5.67 11.46
C PRO A 20 -8.05 4.86 10.39
N THR A 21 -6.80 4.50 10.64
CA THR A 21 -6.09 3.52 9.82
C THR A 21 -6.87 2.19 9.82
N ARG A 22 -7.24 1.71 8.63
CA ARG A 22 -7.98 0.45 8.43
C ARG A 22 -7.19 -0.53 7.58
N CYS A 23 -7.42 -1.81 7.80
CA CYS A 23 -6.79 -2.85 7.01
C CYS A 23 -7.31 -2.81 5.57
N VAL A 24 -6.40 -2.73 4.59
CA VAL A 24 -6.73 -2.66 3.15
C VAL A 24 -7.46 -3.90 2.59
N VAL A 25 -7.54 -4.99 3.37
CA VAL A 25 -8.19 -6.24 2.97
C VAL A 25 -9.55 -6.42 3.64
N CYS A 26 -9.64 -6.19 4.96
CA CYS A 26 -10.83 -6.51 5.76
C CYS A 26 -11.43 -5.33 6.51
N GLU A 27 -10.89 -4.12 6.33
CA GLU A 27 -11.38 -2.87 6.92
C GLU A 27 -11.35 -2.78 8.46
N LYS A 28 -10.76 -3.77 9.15
CA LYS A 28 -10.55 -3.75 10.60
C LYS A 28 -9.65 -2.56 10.99
N PRO A 29 -10.03 -1.72 11.97
CA PRO A 29 -9.22 -0.60 12.40
C PRO A 29 -7.93 -1.07 13.11
N GLY A 30 -6.88 -0.25 13.03
CA GLY A 30 -5.66 -0.38 13.84
C GLY A 30 -4.37 -0.49 13.02
N GLN A 31 -4.36 -1.25 11.92
CA GLN A 31 -3.18 -1.44 11.08
C GLN A 31 -3.56 -1.45 9.60
N LEU A 32 -2.69 -0.90 8.75
CA LEU A 32 -2.88 -0.90 7.29
C LEU A 32 -2.99 -2.33 6.72
N LEU A 33 -2.30 -3.29 7.33
CA LEU A 33 -2.41 -4.71 7.06
C LEU A 33 -2.35 -5.48 8.37
N CYS A 34 -3.48 -6.03 8.82
CA CYS A 34 -3.54 -6.79 10.07
C CYS A 34 -2.88 -8.17 9.94
N ASP A 35 -2.44 -8.74 11.07
CA ASP A 35 -1.75 -10.03 11.11
C ASP A 35 -2.56 -11.18 10.50
N GLU A 36 -3.88 -11.20 10.73
CA GLU A 36 -4.78 -12.21 10.18
C GLU A 36 -4.81 -12.18 8.65
N CYS A 37 -4.89 -10.99 8.05
CA CYS A 37 -4.86 -10.83 6.60
C CYS A 37 -3.45 -11.08 6.04
N ARG A 38 -2.41 -10.60 6.73
CA ARG A 38 -1.02 -10.86 6.34
C ARG A 38 -0.70 -12.34 6.26
N ALA A 39 -1.19 -13.14 7.20
CA ALA A 39 -0.99 -14.59 7.23
C ALA A 39 -1.75 -15.33 6.10
N LYS A 40 -2.84 -14.75 5.60
CA LYS A 40 -3.69 -15.35 4.55
C LYS A 40 -3.32 -14.90 3.13
N LEU A 41 -2.61 -13.78 2.99
CA LEU A 41 -2.26 -13.24 1.69
C LEU A 41 -1.34 -14.20 0.94
N PRO A 42 -1.66 -14.52 -0.34
CA PRO A 42 -0.79 -15.36 -1.14
C PRO A 42 0.54 -14.64 -1.39
N TRP A 43 1.64 -15.39 -1.30
CA TRP A 43 2.95 -14.84 -1.59
C TRP A 43 3.12 -14.62 -3.09
N ILE A 44 3.41 -13.39 -3.49
CA ILE A 44 3.66 -13.06 -4.89
C ILE A 44 5.16 -13.21 -5.17
N SER A 45 5.49 -14.19 -6.00
CA SER A 45 6.85 -14.39 -6.49
C SER A 45 7.29 -13.21 -7.37
N GLN A 46 8.12 -12.32 -6.82
CA GLN A 46 8.61 -11.11 -7.49
C GLN A 46 9.26 -11.40 -8.86
N GLN A 47 9.96 -12.52 -9.01
CA GLN A 47 10.57 -12.91 -10.29
C GLN A 47 9.57 -13.15 -11.43
N TRP A 48 8.28 -13.33 -11.12
CA TRP A 48 7.19 -13.58 -12.08
C TRP A 48 6.17 -12.45 -12.12
N ALA A 49 6.25 -11.50 -11.20
CA ALA A 49 5.36 -10.35 -11.15
C ALA A 49 5.65 -9.36 -12.29
N CYS A 50 4.65 -8.55 -12.64
CA CYS A 50 4.85 -7.43 -13.55
C CYS A 50 5.79 -6.39 -12.90
N PRO A 51 6.88 -5.99 -13.56
CA PRO A 51 7.81 -4.99 -13.01
C PRO A 51 7.21 -3.58 -12.92
N ASN A 52 6.04 -3.34 -13.53
CA ASN A 52 5.36 -2.04 -13.53
C ASN A 52 4.29 -1.92 -12.43
N CYS A 53 3.49 -2.96 -12.20
CA CYS A 53 2.37 -2.88 -11.24
C CYS A 53 2.38 -3.95 -10.14
N GLY A 54 3.30 -4.91 -10.17
CA GLY A 54 3.37 -5.99 -9.19
C GLY A 54 2.34 -7.12 -9.37
N ALA A 55 1.48 -7.07 -10.41
CA ALA A 55 0.50 -8.13 -10.66
C ALA A 55 1.19 -9.50 -10.86
N PRO A 56 0.64 -10.59 -10.28
CA PRO A 56 1.23 -11.92 -10.40
C PRO A 56 1.24 -12.40 -11.84
N TYR A 57 2.27 -13.16 -12.23
CA TYR A 57 2.47 -13.72 -13.57
C TYR A 57 2.54 -12.71 -14.73
N GLY A 58 2.63 -11.41 -14.44
CA GLY A 58 2.65 -10.34 -15.44
C GLY A 58 4.03 -9.96 -15.99
N LYS A 59 5.07 -10.80 -15.81
CA LYS A 59 6.46 -10.49 -16.23
C LYS A 59 6.60 -10.25 -17.73
N LEU A 60 5.98 -11.10 -18.55
CA LEU A 60 6.10 -11.05 -20.02
C LEU A 60 4.99 -10.19 -20.64
N VAL A 61 3.74 -10.46 -20.26
CA VAL A 61 2.54 -9.72 -20.69
C VAL A 61 1.64 -9.55 -19.48
N CYS A 62 1.19 -8.34 -19.21
CA CYS A 62 0.36 -8.03 -18.05
C CYS A 62 -0.99 -7.46 -18.49
N SER A 63 -2.08 -8.17 -18.17
CA SER A 63 -3.46 -7.72 -18.42
C SER A 63 -3.74 -6.39 -17.74
N GLU A 64 -3.20 -6.19 -16.53
CA GLU A 64 -3.45 -5.00 -15.73
C GLU A 64 -2.80 -3.73 -16.28
N CYS A 65 -1.80 -3.88 -17.15
CA CYS A 65 -1.03 -2.78 -17.73
C CYS A 65 -1.39 -2.48 -19.18
N ALA A 66 -2.10 -3.37 -19.88
CA ALA A 66 -2.31 -3.28 -21.33
C ALA A 66 -2.87 -1.93 -21.78
N ASP A 67 -3.71 -1.30 -20.95
CA ASP A 67 -4.38 -0.02 -21.26
C ASP A 67 -3.87 1.17 -20.43
N LYS A 68 -2.88 0.96 -19.56
CA LYS A 68 -2.40 2.00 -18.63
C LYS A 68 -1.10 2.63 -19.15
N LYS A 69 -1.06 3.97 -19.23
CA LYS A 69 0.19 4.72 -19.44
C LYS A 69 1.23 4.22 -18.43
N LYS A 70 2.34 3.67 -18.91
CA LYS A 70 3.44 3.18 -18.08
C LYS A 70 3.91 4.36 -17.22
N ARG A 71 3.71 4.29 -15.90
CA ARG A 71 4.39 5.20 -14.98
C ARG A 71 5.75 4.55 -14.73
N PRO A 72 6.89 5.20 -15.02
CA PRO A 72 8.17 4.60 -14.71
C PRO A 72 8.23 4.35 -13.20
N VAL A 73 8.32 3.09 -12.80
CA VAL A 73 8.52 2.71 -11.39
C VAL A 73 9.99 3.02 -11.09
N GLN A 74 10.21 4.10 -10.33
CA GLN A 74 11.48 4.34 -9.65
C GLN A 74 11.29 3.78 -8.25
N TRP A 75 11.89 2.62 -7.96
CA TRP A 75 12.04 2.17 -6.59
C TRP A 75 13.31 2.83 -6.05
N GLU A 76 13.19 3.70 -5.06
CA GLU A 76 14.34 4.20 -4.32
C GLU A 76 14.58 3.29 -3.12
N SER A 77 15.85 2.91 -2.92
CA SER A 77 16.33 2.05 -1.82
C SER A 77 16.16 2.69 -0.45
#